data_AF-A0A9P9YRQ0-F1
#
_entry.id   AF-A0A9P9YRQ0-F1
#
_cell.length_a   1.000
_cell.length_b   1.000
_cell.length_c   1.000
_cell.angle_alpha   90.00
_cell.angle_beta   90.00
_cell.angle_gamma   90.00
#
_symmetry.space_group_name_H-M   'P 1'
#
loop_
_entity.id
_entity.type
_entity.pdbx_description
1 polymer ?
#
loop_
_entity_poly.entity_id
_entity_poly.type
_entity_poly.pdbx_seq_one_letter_code
_entity_poly.pdbx_strand_id
1 'polypeptide(L)'
;MFIPSDLRIDDMQISPLITYEQPVDVDLSNILHAKHFYLAGQFVWPFTLQQQQFRLQHRDFTYNLQISSNRTQSTIFRTFLTTSERGYIQREPFYQLDSFLTVIYPGLNRISRESKDFRGLIGDHISFTELHQFVKLAEREEYDFPLNISTPNCGFPRRLILPRGGRGNPLKMRLLIVATVYDFKARQGNELNCDFSRGISRWDELPLAYPFERILEEDSQSVEISGDHVYWKDVQILHEDYA
;
A
#
# COMPACT_ATOMS: atom_id res chain seq x y z
N MET A 1 5.49 5.62 -26.67
CA MET A 1 6.24 4.50 -26.10
C MET A 1 6.49 4.84 -24.63
N PHE A 2 5.97 4.05 -23.70
CA PHE A 2 5.98 4.37 -22.26
C PHE A 2 7.26 3.90 -21.56
N ILE A 3 8.04 3.05 -22.20
CA ILE A 3 9.33 2.57 -21.69
C ILE A 3 10.39 3.67 -21.89
N PRO A 4 11.07 4.13 -20.83
CA PRO A 4 12.09 5.16 -20.97
C PRO A 4 13.39 4.56 -21.55
N SER A 5 13.92 5.18 -22.60
CA SER A 5 15.20 4.80 -23.22
C SER A 5 16.42 5.41 -22.52
N ASP A 6 16.22 6.48 -21.75
CA ASP A 6 17.28 7.33 -21.19
C ASP A 6 17.40 7.21 -19.67
N LEU A 7 16.84 6.15 -19.08
CA LEU A 7 16.77 5.92 -17.64
C LEU A 7 17.20 4.50 -17.32
N ARG A 8 18.09 4.35 -16.33
CA ARG A 8 18.49 3.06 -15.77
C ARG A 8 18.32 3.04 -14.26
N ILE A 9 17.67 2.02 -13.74
CA ILE A 9 17.66 1.72 -12.30
C ILE A 9 18.93 0.95 -11.99
N ASP A 10 19.89 1.59 -11.32
CA ASP A 10 21.21 1.02 -11.06
C ASP A 10 21.22 0.09 -9.84
N ASP A 11 20.51 0.48 -8.77
CA ASP A 11 20.49 -0.27 -7.51
C ASP A 11 19.19 -0.02 -6.73
N MET A 12 18.82 -1.01 -5.92
CA MET A 12 17.74 -0.92 -4.96
C MET A 12 18.15 -1.55 -3.64
N GLN A 13 18.05 -0.75 -2.59
CA GLN A 13 18.28 -1.16 -1.20
C GLN A 13 16.97 -1.08 -0.45
N ILE A 14 16.67 -2.07 0.38
CA ILE A 14 15.46 -2.10 1.19
C ILE A 14 15.83 -2.46 2.62
N SER A 15 15.21 -1.77 3.58
CA SER A 15 15.35 -2.11 4.99
C SER A 15 14.70 -3.47 5.31
N PRO A 16 14.98 -4.08 6.47
CA PRO A 16 14.39 -5.37 6.84
C PRO A 16 12.86 -5.35 6.77
N LEU A 17 12.29 -6.39 6.15
CA LEU A 17 10.84 -6.60 6.10
C LEU A 17 10.44 -7.50 7.26
N ILE A 18 9.71 -6.96 8.22
CA ILE A 18 9.37 -7.63 9.46
C ILE A 18 7.87 -7.53 9.69
N THR A 19 7.23 -8.68 9.86
CA THR A 19 5.83 -8.80 10.27
C THR A 19 5.72 -9.26 11.71
N TYR A 20 4.62 -8.94 12.36
CA TYR A 20 4.31 -9.36 13.73
C TYR A 20 2.79 -9.38 13.94
N GLU A 21 2.34 -9.98 15.04
CA GLU A 21 0.94 -9.92 15.45
C GLU A 21 0.77 -8.82 16.50
N GLN A 22 -0.28 -8.01 16.37
CA GLN A 22 -0.64 -7.00 17.35
C GLN A 22 -2.02 -7.31 17.94
N PRO A 23 -2.18 -7.36 19.27
CA PRO A 23 -3.50 -7.43 19.89
C PRO A 23 -4.23 -6.10 19.64
N VAL A 24 -5.45 -6.19 19.12
CA VAL A 24 -6.33 -5.07 18.86
C VAL A 24 -7.71 -5.41 19.38
N ASP A 25 -8.33 -4.48 20.09
CA ASP A 25 -9.69 -4.62 20.59
C ASP A 25 -10.70 -4.21 19.52
N VAL A 26 -11.63 -5.11 19.21
CA VAL A 26 -12.74 -4.86 18.30
C VAL A 26 -14.00 -4.61 19.08
N ASP A 27 -14.68 -3.51 18.75
CA ASP A 27 -15.98 -3.18 19.31
C ASP A 27 -17.08 -4.10 18.77
N LEU A 28 -17.71 -4.85 19.68
CA LEU A 28 -18.83 -5.76 19.43
C LEU A 28 -20.12 -5.26 20.10
N SER A 29 -20.17 -4.01 20.54
CA SER A 29 -21.30 -3.46 21.31
C SER A 29 -22.62 -3.55 20.55
N ASN A 30 -22.60 -3.53 19.22
CA ASN A 30 -23.79 -3.68 18.37
C ASN A 30 -24.43 -5.08 18.43
N ILE A 31 -23.75 -6.09 18.99
CA ILE A 31 -24.34 -7.42 19.26
C ILE A 31 -25.26 -7.38 20.48
N LEU A 32 -25.04 -6.43 21.39
CA LEU A 32 -25.84 -6.30 22.60
C LEU A 32 -27.25 -5.80 22.27
N HIS A 33 -28.23 -6.33 22.99
CA HIS A 33 -29.62 -5.93 22.80
C HIS A 33 -29.85 -4.46 23.17
N ALA A 34 -30.60 -3.72 22.35
CA ALA A 34 -30.86 -2.28 22.52
C ALA A 34 -31.29 -1.87 23.94
N LYS A 35 -32.08 -2.71 24.63
CA LYS A 35 -32.51 -2.50 26.04
C LYS A 35 -31.38 -2.13 27.01
N HIS A 36 -30.15 -2.56 26.74
CA HIS A 36 -28.98 -2.27 27.56
C HIS A 36 -28.47 -0.82 27.40
N PHE A 37 -28.86 -0.14 26.32
CA PHE A 37 -28.49 1.23 25.98
C PHE A 37 -29.63 2.23 26.21
N TYR A 38 -30.80 1.79 26.69
CA TYR A 38 -31.91 2.69 27.01
C TYR A 38 -32.18 2.68 28.52
N LEU A 39 -31.86 3.78 29.19
CA LEU A 39 -32.14 4.01 30.60
C LEU A 39 -33.21 5.10 30.72
N ALA A 40 -34.33 4.79 31.37
CA ALA A 40 -35.48 5.69 31.52
C ALA A 40 -35.98 6.30 30.18
N GLY A 41 -35.94 5.52 29.09
CA GLY A 41 -36.36 5.97 27.76
C GLY A 41 -35.33 6.84 27.01
N GLN A 42 -34.18 7.11 27.62
CA GLN A 42 -33.08 7.85 26.99
C GLN A 42 -31.97 6.90 26.54
N PHE A 43 -31.46 7.15 25.34
CA PHE A 43 -30.30 6.42 24.83
C PHE A 43 -29.03 6.87 25.55
N VAL A 44 -28.30 5.91 26.11
CA VAL A 44 -27.03 6.10 26.81
C VAL A 44 -26.06 4.99 26.40
N TRP A 45 -24.77 5.30 26.35
CA TRP A 45 -23.70 4.35 26.00
C TRP A 45 -22.81 4.03 27.21
N PRO A 46 -23.33 3.34 28.25
CA PRO A 46 -22.66 3.23 29.54
C PRO A 46 -21.48 2.24 29.54
N PHE A 47 -21.43 1.32 28.59
CA PHE A 47 -20.37 0.33 28.46
C PHE A 47 -20.18 -0.09 27.01
N THR A 48 -19.02 -0.68 26.75
CA THR A 48 -18.65 -1.27 25.47
C THR A 48 -18.34 -2.75 25.64
N LEU A 49 -18.81 -3.58 24.72
CA LEU A 49 -18.32 -4.94 24.60
C LEU A 49 -17.17 -4.95 23.60
N GLN A 50 -15.99 -5.38 24.04
CA GLN A 50 -14.81 -5.50 23.19
C GLN A 50 -14.31 -6.95 23.16
N GLN A 51 -13.81 -7.38 22.01
CA GLN A 51 -13.07 -8.63 21.87
C GLN A 51 -11.66 -8.33 21.37
N GLN A 52 -10.66 -8.80 22.11
CA GLN A 52 -9.28 -8.76 21.66
C GLN A 52 -9.05 -9.79 20.56
N GLN A 53 -8.47 -9.36 19.44
CA GLN A 53 -8.00 -10.22 18.36
C GLN A 53 -6.56 -9.88 18.00
N PHE A 54 -5.80 -10.87 17.56
CA PHE A 54 -4.47 -10.66 16.99
C PHE A 54 -4.60 -10.35 15.50
N ARG A 55 -3.99 -9.26 15.07
CA ARG A 55 -3.97 -8.84 13.66
C ARG A 55 -2.54 -8.75 13.17
N LEU A 56 -2.33 -9.25 11.96
CA LEU A 56 -1.05 -9.11 11.26
C LEU A 56 -0.74 -7.63 11.04
N GLN A 57 0.50 -7.28 11.37
CA GLN A 57 1.12 -5.98 11.18
C GLN A 57 2.50 -6.15 10.55
N HIS A 58 3.07 -5.03 10.11
CA HIS A 58 4.47 -4.96 9.71
C HIS A 58 5.15 -3.72 10.29
N ARG A 59 6.47 -3.80 10.51
CA ARG A 59 7.28 -2.62 10.82
C ARG A 59 7.39 -1.74 9.58
N ASP A 60 7.51 -0.44 9.77
CA ASP A 60 7.79 0.47 8.67
C ASP A 60 9.11 0.07 7.99
N PHE A 61 9.11 0.15 6.67
CA PHE A 61 10.30 -0.14 5.88
C PHE A 61 10.46 0.92 4.79
N THR A 62 11.70 1.07 4.33
CA THR A 62 12.07 2.05 3.32
C THR A 62 12.85 1.35 2.23
N TYR A 63 12.54 1.66 0.97
CA TYR A 63 13.43 1.32 -0.14
C TYR A 63 14.04 2.56 -0.76
N ASN A 64 15.33 2.43 -1.10
CA ASN A 64 16.14 3.46 -1.73
C ASN A 64 16.50 3.02 -3.15
N LEU A 65 16.18 3.86 -4.13
CA LEU A 65 16.52 3.66 -5.54
C LEU A 65 17.68 4.54 -5.93
N GLN A 66 18.64 3.96 -6.65
CA GLN A 66 19.68 4.69 -7.38
C GLN A 66 19.34 4.61 -8.87
N ILE A 67 19.15 5.77 -9.50
CA ILE A 67 18.67 5.88 -10.87
C ILE A 67 19.58 6.83 -11.65
N SER A 68 20.14 6.36 -12.74
CA SER A 68 20.89 7.17 -13.70
C SER A 68 19.98 7.59 -14.85
N SER A 69 20.07 8.85 -15.27
CA SER A 69 19.36 9.31 -16.47
C SER A 69 20.16 10.31 -17.28
N ASN A 70 19.93 10.34 -18.60
CA ASN A 70 20.58 11.28 -19.51
C ASN A 70 19.77 12.57 -19.74
N ARG A 71 18.52 12.63 -19.27
CA ARG A 71 17.63 13.77 -19.50
C ARG A 71 16.69 14.00 -18.32
N THR A 72 16.11 15.20 -18.24
CA THR A 72 15.02 15.46 -17.29
C THR A 72 13.73 14.84 -17.82
N GLN A 73 13.07 14.00 -17.03
CA GLN A 73 11.76 13.44 -17.38
C GLN A 73 10.92 13.11 -16.15
N SER A 74 9.59 13.19 -16.30
CA SER A 74 8.66 12.68 -15.29
C SER A 74 8.47 11.17 -15.47
N THR A 75 8.61 10.41 -14.40
CA THR A 75 8.62 8.95 -14.41
C THR A 75 7.68 8.42 -13.33
N ILE A 76 6.86 7.43 -13.69
CA ILE A 76 6.06 6.64 -12.75
C ILE A 76 6.82 5.36 -12.43
N PHE A 77 7.02 5.09 -11.15
CA PHE A 77 7.59 3.83 -10.65
C PHE A 77 6.47 2.99 -10.06
N ARG A 78 6.33 1.75 -10.55
CA ARG A 78 5.42 0.74 -10.01
C ARG A 78 6.23 -0.36 -9.34
N THR A 79 5.92 -0.63 -8.08
CA THR A 79 6.59 -1.66 -7.29
C THR A 79 5.64 -2.83 -7.09
N PHE A 80 6.08 -4.02 -7.46
CA PHE A 80 5.34 -5.27 -7.32
C PHE A 80 6.08 -6.24 -6.41
N LEU A 81 5.32 -7.08 -5.72
CA LEU A 81 5.81 -8.22 -4.95
C LEU A 81 5.31 -9.51 -5.60
N THR A 82 6.19 -10.49 -5.70
CA THR A 82 5.88 -11.83 -6.23
C THR A 82 6.63 -12.92 -5.46
N THR A 83 6.31 -14.17 -5.75
CA THR A 83 6.92 -15.35 -5.13
C THR A 83 8.42 -15.46 -5.45
N SER A 84 9.18 -16.17 -4.61
CA SER A 84 10.60 -16.42 -4.87
C SER A 84 10.84 -17.46 -5.96
N GLU A 85 9.86 -18.32 -6.24
CA GLU A 85 9.97 -19.37 -7.25
C GLU A 85 10.10 -18.73 -8.62
N ARG A 86 11.21 -19.01 -9.31
CA ARG A 86 11.47 -18.51 -10.66
C ARG A 86 10.86 -19.50 -11.64
N GLY A 87 9.60 -19.25 -11.99
CA GLY A 87 8.85 -20.04 -12.94
C GLY A 87 8.68 -19.33 -14.28
N TYR A 88 7.59 -19.66 -14.97
CA TYR A 88 7.07 -18.79 -16.03
C TYR A 88 6.45 -17.56 -15.36
N ILE A 89 6.99 -16.38 -15.64
CA ILE A 89 6.57 -15.10 -15.03
C ILE A 89 5.06 -14.89 -15.23
N GLN A 90 4.49 -15.34 -16.35
CA GLN A 90 3.03 -15.34 -16.62
C GLN A 90 2.18 -16.01 -15.53
N ARG A 91 2.73 -16.98 -14.81
CA ARG A 91 2.01 -17.77 -13.80
C ARG A 91 2.31 -17.31 -12.39
N GLU A 92 3.18 -16.33 -12.24
CA GLU A 92 3.53 -15.80 -10.93
C GLU A 92 2.49 -14.77 -10.48
N PRO A 93 2.05 -14.81 -9.21
CA PRO A 93 1.13 -13.83 -8.71
C PRO A 93 1.87 -12.53 -8.41
N PHE A 94 1.60 -11.49 -9.19
CA PHE A 94 2.08 -10.13 -8.93
C PHE A 94 1.03 -9.33 -8.17
N TYR A 95 1.47 -8.73 -7.06
CA TYR A 95 0.67 -7.78 -6.30
C TYR A 95 1.40 -6.43 -6.27
N GLN A 96 0.68 -5.35 -6.60
CA GLN A 96 1.23 -4.00 -6.65
C GLN A 96 1.27 -3.37 -5.26
N LEU A 97 2.49 -3.12 -4.76
CA LEU A 97 2.76 -2.53 -3.44
C LEU A 97 2.63 -1.01 -3.43
N ASP A 98 3.22 -0.35 -4.42
CA ASP A 98 3.29 1.11 -4.50
C ASP A 98 3.30 1.57 -5.95
N SER A 99 2.89 2.82 -6.15
CA SER A 99 2.94 3.51 -7.43
C SER A 99 3.09 5.01 -7.17
N PHE A 100 4.14 5.61 -7.69
CA PHE A 100 4.41 7.02 -7.47
C PHE A 100 5.05 7.71 -8.69
N LEU A 101 4.66 8.96 -8.89
CA LEU A 101 5.18 9.87 -9.91
C LEU A 101 6.28 10.75 -9.31
N THR A 102 7.40 10.89 -10.01
CA THR A 102 8.48 11.80 -9.63
C THR A 102 9.25 12.31 -10.86
N VAL A 103 9.96 13.41 -10.71
CA VAL A 103 10.84 13.96 -11.75
C VAL A 103 12.25 13.41 -11.55
N ILE A 104 12.81 12.84 -12.61
CA ILE A 104 14.19 12.36 -12.69
C ILE A 104 15.00 13.39 -13.46
N TYR A 105 16.17 13.76 -12.94
CA TYR A 105 17.08 14.72 -13.55
C TYR A 105 18.28 14.02 -14.22
N PRO A 106 19.01 14.69 -15.13
CA PRO A 106 20.24 14.16 -15.70
C PRO A 106 21.28 13.84 -14.61
N GLY A 107 21.98 12.71 -14.76
CA GLY A 107 22.93 12.19 -13.79
C GLY A 107 22.33 11.17 -12.82
N LEU A 108 22.93 11.07 -11.64
CA LEU A 108 22.54 10.13 -10.58
C LEU A 108 21.46 10.73 -9.67
N ASN A 109 20.34 10.05 -9.56
CA ASN A 109 19.21 10.39 -8.70
C ASN A 109 19.10 9.35 -7.57
N ARG A 110 18.79 9.83 -6.37
CA ARG A 110 18.54 8.97 -5.20
C ARG A 110 17.14 9.23 -4.68
N ILE A 111 16.32 8.19 -4.63
CA ILE A 111 14.93 8.28 -4.18
C ILE A 111 14.76 7.39 -2.98
N SER A 112 14.28 7.95 -1.87
CA SER A 112 13.87 7.21 -0.68
C SER A 112 12.35 7.12 -0.66
N ARG A 113 11.82 5.92 -0.43
CA ARG A 113 10.38 5.68 -0.36
C ARG A 113 10.03 4.87 0.88
N GLU A 114 9.28 5.48 1.79
CA GLU A 114 8.81 4.83 3.01
C GLU A 114 7.48 4.11 2.76
N SER A 115 7.25 2.97 3.42
CA SER A 115 6.00 2.21 3.35
C SER A 115 4.78 3.05 3.79
N LYS A 116 5.01 4.06 4.64
CA LYS A 116 3.99 5.02 5.06
C LYS A 116 3.56 6.00 3.97
N ASP A 117 4.36 6.19 2.94
CA ASP A 117 4.03 7.10 1.84
C ASP A 117 3.29 6.40 0.71
N PHE A 118 3.13 5.07 0.78
CA PHE A 118 2.39 4.30 -0.20
C PHE A 118 0.92 4.76 -0.20
N ARG A 119 0.50 5.25 -1.36
CA ARG A 119 -0.83 5.83 -1.59
C ARG A 119 -1.82 4.74 -2.00
N GLY A 120 -3.11 4.97 -1.79
CA GLY A 120 -4.17 4.00 -2.08
C GLY A 120 -4.36 2.91 -1.00
N LEU A 121 -3.52 2.92 0.04
CA LEU A 121 -3.68 2.09 1.22
C LEU A 121 -4.44 2.83 2.32
N ILE A 122 -5.16 2.08 3.16
CA ILE A 122 -5.95 2.65 4.26
C ILE A 122 -5.43 2.20 5.61
N GLY A 123 -5.57 3.09 6.59
CA GLY A 123 -5.37 2.76 8.00
C GLY A 123 -6.54 1.93 8.56
N ASP A 124 -6.43 1.57 9.83
CA ASP A 124 -7.55 0.99 10.55
C ASP A 124 -8.65 2.03 10.79
N HIS A 125 -9.90 1.57 10.77
CA HIS A 125 -11.04 2.41 11.11
C HIS A 125 -11.18 2.53 12.62
N ILE A 126 -11.61 3.71 13.07
CA ILE A 126 -12.08 3.91 14.44
C ILE A 126 -13.36 3.08 14.67
N SER A 127 -13.55 2.62 15.91
CA SER A 127 -14.77 1.92 16.29
C SER A 127 -15.98 2.85 16.29
N PHE A 128 -17.17 2.26 16.22
CA PHE A 128 -18.42 3.02 16.30
C PHE A 128 -18.58 3.72 17.66
N THR A 129 -18.15 3.08 18.75
CA THR A 129 -18.13 3.72 20.07
C THR A 129 -17.21 4.94 20.08
N GLU A 130 -15.98 4.83 19.58
CA GLU A 130 -15.05 5.98 19.53
C GLU A 130 -15.63 7.12 18.69
N LEU A 131 -16.19 6.80 17.51
CA LEU A 131 -16.87 7.78 16.67
C LEU A 131 -18.01 8.48 17.42
N HIS A 132 -18.86 7.71 18.12
CA HIS A 132 -19.95 8.27 18.92
C HIS A 132 -19.44 9.22 20.02
N GLN A 133 -18.39 8.83 20.73
CA GLN A 133 -17.78 9.65 21.79
C GLN A 133 -17.20 10.95 21.24
N PHE A 134 -16.46 10.90 20.13
CA PHE A 134 -15.91 12.09 19.49
C PHE A 134 -17.02 13.06 19.03
N VAL A 135 -18.13 12.55 18.48
CA VAL A 135 -19.29 13.37 18.11
C VAL A 135 -19.92 14.01 19.35
N LYS A 136 -20.08 13.26 20.45
CA LYS A 136 -20.66 13.78 21.70
C LYS A 136 -19.81 14.86 22.37
N LEU A 137 -18.49 14.74 22.31
CA LEU A 137 -17.58 15.78 22.80
C LEU A 137 -17.66 17.03 21.91
N ALA A 138 -17.78 16.85 20.60
CA ALA A 138 -17.93 17.97 19.67
C ALA A 138 -19.25 18.72 19.82
N GLU A 139 -20.36 18.01 20.05
CA GLU A 139 -21.66 18.62 20.39
C GLU A 139 -21.59 19.51 21.65
N ARG A 140 -20.63 19.25 22.55
CA ARG A 140 -20.40 20.03 23.78
C ARG A 140 -19.32 21.09 23.64
N GLU A 141 -18.77 21.28 22.44
CA GLU A 141 -17.66 22.21 22.18
C GLU A 141 -16.37 21.84 22.95
N GLU A 142 -16.23 20.57 23.37
CA GLU A 142 -15.05 20.05 24.09
C GLU A 142 -14.02 19.40 23.15
N TYR A 143 -14.39 19.17 21.89
CA TYR A 143 -13.55 18.54 20.88
C TYR A 143 -13.84 19.11 19.49
N ASP A 144 -12.83 19.64 18.82
CA ASP A 144 -12.94 20.04 17.42
C ASP A 144 -12.90 18.79 16.53
N PHE A 145 -14.09 18.29 16.20
CA PHE A 145 -14.22 17.13 15.33
C PHE A 145 -13.67 17.46 13.94
N PRO A 146 -12.64 16.74 13.45
CA PRO A 146 -12.06 17.08 12.15
C PRO A 146 -13.09 16.89 11.05
N LEU A 147 -13.34 17.93 10.25
CA LEU A 147 -14.23 17.87 9.08
C LEU A 147 -13.81 16.79 8.06
N ASN A 148 -12.55 16.34 8.14
CA ASN A 148 -11.93 15.43 7.18
C ASN A 148 -11.57 14.07 7.80
N ILE A 149 -12.40 13.55 8.72
CA ILE A 149 -12.31 12.14 9.17
C ILE A 149 -12.78 11.15 8.10
N SER A 150 -12.75 11.49 6.81
CA SER A 150 -13.02 10.52 5.75
C SER A 150 -11.92 9.47 5.77
N THR A 151 -12.07 8.45 6.64
CA THR A 151 -11.38 7.20 6.45
C THR A 151 -11.81 6.72 5.07
N PRO A 152 -10.88 6.47 4.14
CA PRO A 152 -11.30 6.06 2.81
C PRO A 152 -12.16 4.81 2.96
N ASN A 153 -13.41 4.86 2.48
CA ASN A 153 -14.38 3.77 2.60
C ASN A 153 -13.97 2.53 1.78
N CYS A 154 -12.94 2.69 0.97
CA CYS A 154 -12.35 1.65 0.16
C CYS A 154 -10.83 1.81 0.22
N GLY A 155 -10.15 0.67 0.29
CA GLY A 155 -8.72 0.55 0.08
C GLY A 155 -8.15 -0.69 0.73
N PHE A 156 -6.97 -1.10 0.29
CA PHE A 156 -6.32 -2.25 0.89
C PHE A 156 -5.67 -1.83 2.21
N PRO A 157 -5.81 -2.60 3.31
CA PRO A 157 -5.29 -2.16 4.59
C PRO A 157 -3.76 -2.14 4.61
N ARG A 158 -3.18 -1.01 5.03
CA ARG A 158 -1.74 -0.78 5.04
C ARG A 158 -0.98 -1.86 5.82
N ARG A 159 -1.54 -2.31 6.95
CA ARG A 159 -0.94 -3.38 7.77
C ARG A 159 -0.78 -4.73 7.07
N LEU A 160 -1.49 -4.96 5.96
CA LEU A 160 -1.52 -6.24 5.25
C LEU A 160 -0.70 -6.25 3.96
N ILE A 161 0.07 -5.18 3.66
CA ILE A 161 0.86 -5.12 2.41
C ILE A 161 1.98 -6.16 2.33
N LEU A 162 2.40 -6.70 3.48
CA LEU A 162 3.34 -7.82 3.52
C LEU A 162 2.58 -9.09 3.93
N PRO A 163 2.80 -10.23 3.25
CA PRO A 163 2.35 -11.50 3.77
C PRO A 163 3.09 -11.84 5.07
N ARG A 164 2.50 -12.71 5.89
CA ARG A 164 3.14 -13.17 7.12
C ARG A 164 4.50 -13.78 6.77
N GLY A 165 5.56 -13.23 7.38
CA GLY A 165 6.92 -13.73 7.22
C GLY A 165 7.12 -15.10 7.84
N GLY A 166 8.32 -15.65 7.63
CA GLY A 166 8.68 -16.92 8.24
C GLY A 166 9.31 -16.76 9.63
N ARG A 167 9.00 -17.69 10.53
CA ARG A 167 9.57 -17.77 11.89
C ARG A 167 10.86 -18.59 11.84
N GLY A 168 11.98 -17.99 12.21
CA GLY A 168 13.31 -18.64 12.15
C GLY A 168 13.88 -18.82 10.73
N ASN A 169 13.04 -19.17 9.74
CA ASN A 169 13.41 -19.20 8.32
C ASN A 169 12.61 -18.13 7.56
N PRO A 170 13.22 -17.03 7.08
CA PRO A 170 12.51 -15.96 6.39
C PRO A 170 11.74 -16.44 5.16
N LEU A 171 10.56 -15.85 4.93
CA LEU A 171 9.82 -16.03 3.69
C LEU A 171 10.56 -15.30 2.58
N LYS A 172 11.04 -16.05 1.59
CA LYS A 172 11.72 -15.49 0.42
C LYS A 172 10.69 -15.03 -0.60
N MET A 173 10.87 -13.83 -1.13
CA MET A 173 10.03 -13.24 -2.17
C MET A 173 10.89 -12.40 -3.12
N ARG A 174 10.28 -11.83 -4.16
CA ARG A 174 10.93 -10.90 -5.08
C ARG A 174 10.15 -9.61 -5.21
N LEU A 175 10.87 -8.51 -5.22
CA LEU A 175 10.37 -7.21 -5.65
C LEU A 175 10.74 -6.96 -7.09
N LEU A 176 9.80 -6.37 -7.82
CA LEU A 176 9.98 -5.88 -9.17
C LEU A 176 9.61 -4.40 -9.20
N ILE A 177 10.50 -3.58 -9.73
CA ILE A 177 10.24 -2.16 -9.97
C ILE A 177 10.23 -1.92 -11.48
N VAL A 178 9.16 -1.32 -11.97
CA VAL A 178 8.98 -0.96 -13.39
C VAL A 178 8.84 0.55 -13.50
N ALA A 179 9.74 1.18 -14.26
CA ALA A 179 9.69 2.61 -14.56
C ALA A 179 9.04 2.87 -15.92
N THR A 180 8.12 3.84 -15.96
CA THR A 180 7.45 4.28 -17.21
C THR A 180 7.46 5.80 -17.30
N VAL A 181 7.53 6.32 -18.53
CA VAL A 181 7.46 7.75 -18.83
C VAL A 181 6.05 8.26 -18.56
N TYR A 182 5.93 9.33 -17.78
CA TYR A 182 4.69 10.05 -17.62
C TYR A 182 4.52 11.06 -18.76
N ASP A 183 3.44 10.96 -19.52
CA ASP A 183 3.18 11.77 -20.71
C ASP A 183 2.26 12.98 -20.47
N PHE A 184 1.93 13.27 -19.20
CA PHE A 184 1.06 14.37 -18.76
C PHE A 184 -0.37 14.36 -19.33
N LYS A 185 -0.78 13.31 -20.06
CA LYS A 185 -2.13 13.22 -20.64
C LYS A 185 -3.16 12.78 -19.62
N ALA A 186 -2.76 11.95 -18.66
CA ALA A 186 -3.62 11.52 -17.58
C ALA A 186 -3.58 12.49 -16.40
N ARG A 187 -4.76 12.72 -15.81
CA ARG A 187 -4.97 13.57 -14.64
C ARG A 187 -4.30 12.92 -13.42
N GLN A 188 -3.77 13.71 -12.47
CA GLN A 188 -3.12 13.21 -11.24
C GLN A 188 -4.04 12.25 -10.45
N GLY A 189 -3.89 10.94 -10.66
CA GLY A 189 -4.58 9.87 -9.93
C GLY A 189 -3.59 8.77 -9.54
N ASN A 190 -3.97 7.86 -8.65
CA ASN A 190 -3.12 6.74 -8.23
C ASN A 190 -3.86 5.43 -8.51
N GLU A 191 -3.19 4.45 -9.14
CA GLU A 191 -3.75 3.15 -9.54
C GLU A 191 -4.28 2.31 -8.38
N LEU A 192 -3.75 2.52 -7.18
CA LEU A 192 -4.20 1.86 -5.95
C LEU A 192 -5.36 2.60 -5.28
N ASN A 193 -5.75 3.78 -5.79
CA ASN A 193 -6.89 4.51 -5.27
C ASN A 193 -8.19 3.92 -5.83
N CYS A 194 -9.04 3.44 -4.93
CA CYS A 194 -10.35 2.92 -5.29
C CYS A 194 -11.51 3.90 -5.01
N ASP A 195 -11.22 5.17 -4.71
CA ASP A 195 -12.20 6.23 -4.80
C ASP A 195 -12.30 6.77 -6.24
N PHE A 196 -13.42 6.45 -6.90
CA PHE A 196 -13.73 6.90 -8.26
C PHE A 196 -14.60 8.16 -8.30
N SER A 197 -14.86 8.82 -7.17
CA SER A 197 -15.71 10.02 -7.08
C SER A 197 -15.32 11.13 -8.05
N ARG A 198 -14.04 11.25 -8.39
CA ARG A 198 -13.49 12.24 -9.33
C ARG A 198 -13.35 11.73 -10.76
N GLY A 199 -13.76 10.49 -11.04
CA GLY A 199 -13.63 9.83 -12.35
C GLY A 199 -12.18 9.59 -12.80
N ILE A 200 -11.21 9.65 -11.88
CA ILE A 200 -9.77 9.53 -12.14
C ILE A 200 -9.15 8.61 -11.08
N SER A 201 -8.55 7.51 -11.51
CA SER A 201 -7.96 6.49 -10.62
C SER A 201 -6.61 5.98 -11.15
N ARG A 202 -5.98 6.68 -12.09
CA ARG A 202 -4.72 6.22 -12.71
C ARG A 202 -3.74 7.34 -12.97
N TRP A 203 -2.46 6.98 -13.00
CA TRP A 203 -1.38 7.91 -13.28
C TRP A 203 -1.27 8.23 -14.77
N ASP A 204 -1.52 7.27 -15.66
CA ASP A 204 -1.33 7.36 -17.11
C ASP A 204 -2.47 6.63 -17.87
N GLU A 205 -2.31 6.45 -19.18
CA GLU A 205 -3.26 5.71 -20.01
C GLU A 205 -3.03 4.19 -19.99
N LEU A 206 -2.00 3.70 -19.28
CA LEU A 206 -1.73 2.28 -19.18
C LEU A 206 -2.89 1.56 -18.44
N PRO A 207 -3.13 0.28 -18.76
CA PRO A 207 -4.12 -0.50 -18.06
C PRO A 207 -3.73 -0.70 -16.58
N LEU A 208 -4.76 -0.87 -15.73
CA LEU A 208 -4.52 -1.25 -14.34
C LEU A 208 -3.76 -2.59 -14.29
N ALA A 209 -2.83 -2.70 -13.35
CA ALA A 209 -1.91 -3.82 -13.21
C ALA A 209 -0.86 -3.98 -14.33
N TYR A 210 -0.67 -2.98 -15.20
CA TYR A 210 0.43 -3.00 -16.19
C TYR A 210 1.78 -3.32 -15.54
N PRO A 211 2.60 -4.24 -16.12
CA PRO A 211 2.40 -4.96 -17.39
C PRO A 211 1.75 -6.36 -17.29
N PHE A 212 1.15 -6.68 -16.14
CA PHE A 212 0.60 -8.00 -15.81
C PHE A 212 -0.92 -8.11 -16.00
N GLU A 213 -1.55 -7.12 -16.62
CA GLU A 213 -2.95 -7.19 -17.05
C GLU A 213 -3.17 -8.23 -18.16
N ARG A 214 -2.08 -8.65 -18.82
CA ARG A 214 -2.07 -9.58 -19.95
C ARG A 214 -0.98 -10.63 -19.78
N ILE A 215 -1.12 -11.72 -20.54
CA ILE A 215 -0.08 -12.75 -20.67
C ILE A 215 1.01 -12.18 -21.59
N LEU A 216 2.27 -12.23 -21.14
CA LEU A 216 3.44 -11.80 -21.93
C LEU A 216 3.94 -13.01 -22.72
N GLU A 217 3.84 -13.04 -24.06
CA GLU A 217 4.04 -14.30 -24.82
C GLU A 217 5.47 -14.90 -24.73
N GLU A 218 6.49 -14.07 -24.47
CA GLU A 218 7.90 -14.51 -24.26
C GLU A 218 8.53 -13.78 -23.05
N ASP A 219 8.23 -14.27 -21.85
CA ASP A 219 8.59 -13.67 -20.54
C ASP A 219 10.04 -13.23 -20.38
N SER A 220 11.00 -14.00 -20.90
CA SER A 220 12.43 -13.71 -20.74
C SER A 220 12.92 -12.57 -21.63
N GLN A 221 12.15 -12.19 -22.65
CA GLN A 221 12.48 -11.14 -23.62
C GLN A 221 11.45 -10.01 -23.67
N SER A 222 10.39 -10.09 -22.86
CA SER A 222 9.39 -9.03 -22.76
C SER A 222 10.06 -7.75 -22.28
N VAL A 223 10.02 -6.74 -23.16
CA VAL A 223 10.65 -5.44 -22.92
C VAL A 223 10.00 -4.75 -21.73
N GLU A 224 8.77 -5.10 -21.35
CA GLU A 224 8.05 -4.51 -20.22
C GLU A 224 8.60 -4.91 -18.85
N ILE A 225 9.29 -6.04 -18.75
CA ILE A 225 9.82 -6.61 -17.50
C ILE A 225 11.33 -6.89 -17.56
N SER A 226 12.00 -6.40 -18.61
CA SER A 226 13.43 -6.55 -18.81
C SER A 226 14.07 -5.26 -19.37
N GLY A 227 15.35 -5.06 -19.05
CA GLY A 227 16.11 -3.89 -19.47
C GLY A 227 16.28 -2.82 -18.38
N ASP A 228 16.82 -1.67 -18.77
CA ASP A 228 17.35 -0.66 -17.84
C ASP A 228 16.28 0.01 -16.95
N HIS A 229 15.04 0.07 -17.42
CA HIS A 229 13.91 0.68 -16.70
C HIS A 229 13.26 -0.26 -15.67
N VAL A 230 13.79 -1.49 -15.54
CA VAL A 230 13.27 -2.53 -14.66
C VAL A 230 14.34 -2.95 -13.66
N TYR A 231 13.94 -3.24 -12.43
CA TYR A 231 14.85 -3.77 -11.42
C TYR A 231 14.20 -4.88 -10.60
N TRP A 232 14.91 -6.01 -10.50
CA TRP A 232 14.51 -7.17 -9.70
C TRP A 232 15.35 -7.25 -8.42
N LYS A 233 14.69 -7.48 -7.28
CA LYS A 233 15.36 -7.65 -5.99
C LYS A 233 14.79 -8.84 -5.24
N ASP A 234 15.63 -9.83 -4.92
CA ASP A 234 15.25 -10.86 -3.95
C ASP A 234 15.14 -10.23 -2.54
N VAL A 235 14.06 -10.52 -1.83
CA VAL A 235 13.79 -10.01 -0.48
C VAL A 235 13.41 -11.13 0.48
N GLN A 236 13.56 -10.86 1.78
CA GLN A 236 13.25 -11.79 2.85
C GLN A 236 12.32 -11.12 3.86
N ILE A 237 11.22 -11.78 4.19
CA ILE A 237 10.23 -11.31 5.16
C ILE A 237 10.30 -12.19 6.39
N LEU A 238 10.65 -11.58 7.52
CA LEU A 238 10.71 -12.22 8.82
C LEU A 238 9.38 -12.03 9.54
N HIS A 239 9.03 -12.99 10.40
CA HIS A 239 7.96 -12.83 11.37
C HIS A 239 8.54 -12.89 12.78
N GLU A 240 8.34 -11.81 13.52
CA GLU A 240 8.66 -11.75 14.94
C GLU A 240 7.47 -12.30 15.73
N ASP A 241 7.76 -13.24 16.62
CA ASP A 241 6.78 -13.73 17.57
C ASP A 241 6.47 -12.65 18.61
N TYR A 242 5.24 -12.64 19.08
CA TYR A 242 4.82 -11.80 20.19
C TYR A 242 5.62 -12.21 21.44
N ALA A 243 6.40 -11.28 21.98
CA ALA A 243 7.14 -11.47 23.23
C ALA A 243 6.22 -11.37 24.45
#